data_AF-A0A7S0IVU8-F1
#
_entry.id   AF-A0A7S0IVU8-F1
#
_cell.length_a   1.000
_cell.length_b   1.000
_cell.length_c   1.000
_cell.angle_alpha   90.00
_cell.angle_beta   90.00
_cell.angle_gamma   90.00
#
_symmetry.space_group_name_H-M   'P 1'
#
loop_
_entity.id
_entity.type
_entity.pdbx_description
1 polymer ?
#
loop_
_entity_poly.entity_id
_entity_poly.type
_entity_poly.pdbx_seq_one_letter_code
_entity_poly.pdbx_strand_id
1 'polypeptide(L)'
;TYAQMQHQYVVEYSSRAADKLNYRYPGAGGESYLDVILRLQETILLLEQLRSSVVLVCDRAVYRVFVAYFLGTEMAKLPFLDVKPGLLELRRSHSGFEMEHFDISAGAGTRAAGPGTQLGSQCNVAGIAQAVLGT
;
A
#
# COMPACT_ATOMS: atom_id res chain seq x y z
N THR A 1 -15.83 -15.14 1.13
CA THR A 1 -15.23 -14.34 2.24
C THR A 1 -14.21 -15.16 3.00
N TYR A 2 -13.23 -14.52 3.64
CA TYR A 2 -12.16 -15.22 4.39
C TYR A 2 -12.68 -16.24 5.42
N ALA A 3 -13.79 -15.93 6.08
CA ALA A 3 -14.48 -16.85 6.99
C ALA A 3 -14.90 -18.18 6.31
N GLN A 4 -15.33 -18.15 5.05
CA GLN A 4 -15.72 -19.36 4.32
C GLN A 4 -14.50 -20.23 3.97
N MET A 5 -13.35 -19.61 3.66
CA MET A 5 -12.11 -20.36 3.41
C MET A 5 -11.68 -21.17 4.65
N GLN A 6 -11.82 -20.58 5.84
CA GLN A 6 -11.47 -21.27 7.08
C GLN A 6 -12.31 -22.53 7.33
N HIS A 7 -13.58 -22.55 6.88
CA HIS A 7 -14.47 -23.70 7.07
C HIS A 7 -14.38 -24.73 5.93
N GLN A 8 -14.24 -24.30 4.68
CA GLN A 8 -14.25 -25.19 3.52
C GLN A 8 -12.86 -25.76 3.18
N TYR A 9 -11.79 -25.03 3.50
CA TYR A 9 -10.41 -25.35 3.10
C TYR A 9 -9.48 -25.21 4.30
N VAL A 10 -9.71 -26.05 5.32
CA VAL A 10 -9.01 -25.98 6.62
C VAL A 10 -7.51 -26.24 6.46
N VAL A 11 -7.14 -27.20 5.60
CA VAL A 11 -5.74 -27.58 5.37
C VAL A 11 -5.00 -26.43 4.70
N GLU A 12 -5.58 -25.87 3.65
CA GLU A 12 -5.05 -24.72 2.90
C GLU A 12 -4.92 -23.48 3.77
N TYR A 13 -5.92 -23.23 4.61
CA TYR A 13 -5.90 -22.13 5.57
C TYR A 13 -4.74 -22.28 6.56
N SER A 14 -4.55 -23.49 7.11
CA SER A 14 -3.45 -23.78 8.04
C SER A 14 -2.08 -23.68 7.36
N SER A 15 -1.92 -24.24 6.16
CA SER A 15 -0.67 -24.15 5.39
C SER A 15 -0.31 -22.70 5.08
N ARG A 16 -1.30 -21.87 4.72
CA ARG A 16 -1.10 -20.45 4.46
C ARG A 16 -0.76 -19.66 5.72
N ALA A 17 -1.34 -20.03 6.87
CA ALA A 17 -1.02 -19.38 8.14
C ALA A 17 0.39 -19.74 8.62
N ALA A 18 0.84 -20.97 8.36
CA ALA A 18 2.17 -21.46 8.74
C ALA A 18 3.30 -20.78 7.93
N ASP A 19 3.15 -20.69 6.60
CA ASP A 19 4.14 -20.04 5.73
C ASP A 19 3.46 -19.18 4.67
N LYS A 20 3.07 -17.97 5.06
CA LYS A 20 2.38 -17.04 4.16
C LYS A 20 3.28 -16.49 3.03
N LEU A 21 4.61 -16.56 3.19
CA LEU A 21 5.55 -16.05 2.21
C LEU A 21 5.63 -16.97 0.99
N ASN A 22 5.83 -18.27 1.23
CA ASN A 22 6.01 -19.26 0.18
C ASN A 22 4.71 -19.96 -0.24
N TYR A 23 3.64 -19.85 0.56
CA TYR A 23 2.36 -20.47 0.22
C TYR A 23 1.83 -19.95 -1.12
N ARG A 24 1.60 -20.88 -2.05
CA ARG A 24 0.97 -20.65 -3.34
C ARG A 24 -0.45 -21.19 -3.30
N TYR A 25 -1.42 -20.36 -3.68
CA TYR A 25 -2.82 -20.78 -3.75
C TYR A 25 -3.02 -21.92 -4.78
N PRO A 26 -3.77 -22.98 -4.45
CA PRO A 26 -4.05 -24.04 -5.40
C PRO A 26 -4.98 -23.54 -6.52
N GLY A 27 -4.61 -23.77 -7.77
CA GLY A 27 -5.36 -23.36 -8.96
C GLY A 27 -4.48 -22.94 -10.13
N ALA A 28 -5.05 -22.89 -11.33
CA ALA A 28 -4.37 -22.34 -12.50
C ALA A 28 -4.19 -20.82 -12.31
N GLY A 29 -2.97 -20.39 -11.96
CA GLY A 29 -2.64 -18.98 -11.70
C GLY A 29 -2.52 -18.59 -10.23
N GLY A 30 -2.31 -19.54 -9.32
CA GLY A 30 -1.95 -19.20 -7.94
C GLY A 30 -0.62 -18.45 -7.85
N GLU A 31 -0.60 -17.34 -7.13
CA GLU A 31 0.60 -16.56 -6.81
C GLU A 31 0.93 -16.66 -5.31
N SER A 32 2.22 -16.71 -5.00
CA SER A 32 2.77 -16.53 -3.65
C SER A 32 3.22 -15.09 -3.42
N TYR A 33 3.46 -14.70 -2.16
CA TYR A 33 4.09 -13.39 -1.89
C TYR A 33 5.48 -13.30 -2.50
N LEU A 34 6.21 -14.43 -2.55
CA LEU A 34 7.52 -14.49 -3.20
C LEU A 34 7.44 -14.17 -4.70
N ASP A 35 6.45 -14.73 -5.40
CA ASP A 35 6.22 -14.43 -6.83
C ASP A 35 5.96 -12.93 -7.05
N VAL A 36 5.17 -12.31 -6.17
CA VAL A 36 4.88 -10.87 -6.21
C VAL A 36 6.15 -10.04 -5.97
N ILE A 37 6.97 -10.42 -4.99
CA ILE A 37 8.23 -9.72 -4.69
C ILE A 37 9.16 -9.77 -5.90
N LEU A 38 9.36 -10.96 -6.49
CA LEU A 38 10.23 -11.14 -7.65
C LEU A 38 9.80 -10.27 -8.83
N ARG A 39 8.50 -10.18 -9.12
CA ARG A 39 7.97 -9.32 -10.18
C ARG A 39 8.13 -7.82 -9.90
N LEU A 40 8.07 -7.42 -8.63
CA LEU A 40 8.16 -6.02 -8.23
C LEU A 40 9.60 -5.49 -8.13
N GLN A 41 10.63 -6.35 -8.17
CA GLN A 41 12.03 -5.92 -8.10
C GLN A 41 12.36 -4.87 -9.17
N GLU A 42 11.93 -5.10 -10.41
CA GLU A 42 12.16 -4.16 -11.51
C GLU A 42 11.40 -2.84 -11.28
N THR A 43 10.18 -2.91 -10.76
CA THR A 43 9.38 -1.72 -10.48
C THR A 43 10.01 -0.87 -9.37
N ILE A 44 10.51 -1.51 -8.32
CA ILE A 44 11.20 -0.83 -7.21
C ILE A 44 12.47 -0.15 -7.73
N LEU A 45 13.30 -0.85 -8.50
CA LEU A 45 14.52 -0.28 -9.07
C LEU A 45 14.22 0.94 -9.96
N LEU A 46 13.16 0.87 -10.77
CA LEU A 46 12.70 2.00 -11.57
C LEU A 46 12.28 3.18 -10.70
N LEU A 47 11.51 2.94 -9.63
CA LEU A 47 11.11 3.98 -8.68
C LEU A 47 12.32 4.62 -7.99
N GLU A 48 13.37 3.84 -7.72
CA GLU A 48 14.58 4.38 -7.13
C GLU A 48 15.36 5.30 -8.07
N GLN A 49 15.37 4.95 -9.36
CA GLN A 49 16.05 5.71 -10.41
C GLN A 49 15.32 7.02 -10.73
N LEU A 50 13.99 7.06 -10.63
CA LEU A 50 13.20 8.25 -10.91
C LEU A 50 13.51 9.39 -9.91
N ARG A 51 13.65 10.61 -10.44
CA ARG A 51 13.85 11.84 -9.64
C ARG A 51 12.59 12.68 -9.50
N SER A 52 11.51 12.31 -10.19
CA SER A 52 10.22 12.98 -10.19
C SER A 52 9.30 12.40 -9.12
N SER A 53 8.27 13.15 -8.72
CA SER A 53 7.17 12.64 -7.90
C SER A 53 6.39 11.55 -8.65
N VAL A 54 6.08 10.44 -7.97
CA VAL A 54 5.32 9.31 -8.53
C VAL A 54 4.17 8.97 -7.61
N VAL A 55 3.01 8.66 -8.18
CA VAL A 55 1.84 8.15 -7.46
C VAL A 55 1.61 6.70 -7.87
N LEU A 56 1.58 5.80 -6.88
CA LEU A 56 1.35 4.37 -7.09
C LEU A 56 -0.03 3.98 -6.56
N VAL A 57 -0.84 3.36 -7.42
CA VAL A 57 -2.12 2.75 -7.05
C VAL A 57 -1.98 1.25 -7.20
N CYS A 58 -2.06 0.51 -6.10
CA CYS A 58 -1.82 -0.93 -6.08
C CYS A 58 -2.71 -1.64 -5.05
N ASP A 59 -2.78 -2.97 -5.14
CA ASP A 59 -3.49 -3.81 -4.16
C ASP A 59 -2.71 -3.91 -2.83
N ARG A 60 -3.40 -4.34 -1.76
CA ARG A 60 -2.86 -4.46 -0.40
C ARG A 60 -1.62 -5.36 -0.32
N ALA A 61 -1.57 -6.44 -1.11
CA ALA A 61 -0.42 -7.34 -1.12
C ALA A 61 0.83 -6.66 -1.70
N VAL A 62 0.68 -5.92 -2.79
CA VAL A 62 1.75 -5.17 -3.45
C VAL A 62 2.18 -3.98 -2.59
N TYR A 63 1.22 -3.27 -1.99
CA TYR A 63 1.46 -2.18 -1.07
C TYR A 63 2.35 -2.60 0.11
N ARG A 64 2.12 -3.78 0.69
CA ARG A 64 2.98 -4.36 1.73
C ARG A 64 4.42 -4.55 1.28
N VAL A 65 4.63 -4.99 0.04
CA VAL A 65 5.98 -5.20 -0.51
C VAL A 65 6.72 -3.87 -0.60
N PHE A 66 6.07 -2.82 -1.11
CA PHE A 66 6.68 -1.50 -1.18
C PHE A 66 7.02 -0.94 0.20
N VAL A 67 6.06 -0.99 1.13
CA VAL A 67 6.28 -0.46 2.49
C VAL A 67 7.39 -1.25 3.20
N ALA A 68 7.40 -2.58 3.09
CA ALA A 68 8.44 -3.41 3.68
C ALA A 68 9.82 -3.12 3.08
N TYR A 69 9.90 -2.86 1.77
CA TYR A 69 11.14 -2.48 1.10
C TYR A 69 11.71 -1.16 1.63
N PHE A 70 10.90 -0.09 1.62
CA PHE A 70 11.35 1.24 2.07
C PHE A 70 11.61 1.30 3.59
N LEU A 71 10.95 0.46 4.38
CA LEU A 71 11.21 0.30 5.81
C LEU A 71 12.40 -0.61 6.14
N GLY A 72 12.95 -1.35 5.17
CA GLY A 72 13.98 -2.36 5.42
C GLY A 72 13.50 -3.51 6.31
N THR A 73 12.22 -3.89 6.22
CA THR A 73 11.63 -4.99 7.01
C THR A 73 12.07 -6.36 6.48
N GLU A 74 12.28 -7.32 7.38
CA GLU A 74 12.58 -8.71 7.02
C GLU A 74 11.48 -9.34 6.15
N MET A 75 11.89 -10.12 5.15
CA MET A 75 10.98 -10.80 4.21
C MET A 75 9.96 -11.72 4.90
N ALA A 76 10.34 -12.36 6.01
CA ALA A 76 9.43 -13.23 6.77
C ALA A 76 8.26 -12.46 7.42
N LYS A 77 8.47 -11.18 7.77
CA LYS A 77 7.48 -10.32 8.43
C LYS A 77 6.60 -9.56 7.44
N LEU A 78 7.08 -9.37 6.21
CA LEU A 78 6.38 -8.62 5.14
C LEU A 78 4.91 -9.04 4.94
N PRO A 79 4.54 -10.34 4.84
CA PRO A 79 3.15 -10.74 4.61
C PRO A 79 2.21 -10.41 5.79
N PHE A 80 2.78 -10.18 6.97
CA PHE A 80 2.08 -9.88 8.22
C PHE A 80 2.11 -8.39 8.57
N LEU A 81 2.80 -7.57 7.77
CA LEU A 81 2.84 -6.13 7.97
C LEU A 81 1.42 -5.57 7.95
N ASP A 82 1.07 -4.88 9.03
CA ASP A 82 -0.19 -4.16 9.11
C ASP A 82 -0.07 -2.88 8.30
N VAL A 83 -0.98 -2.71 7.36
CA VAL A 83 -1.00 -1.54 6.49
C VAL A 83 -2.43 -1.06 6.36
N LYS A 84 -2.61 0.18 6.82
CA LYS A 84 -3.87 0.89 6.78
C LYS A 84 -4.20 1.29 5.34
N PRO A 85 -5.45 1.08 4.89
CA PRO A 85 -5.88 1.65 3.61
C PRO A 85 -5.83 3.18 3.71
N GLY A 86 -5.33 3.84 2.67
CA GLY A 86 -5.16 5.29 2.65
C GLY A 86 -4.04 5.70 1.71
N LEU A 87 -3.61 6.96 1.83
CA LEU A 87 -2.43 7.48 1.13
C LEU A 87 -1.23 7.40 2.06
N LEU A 88 -0.12 6.87 1.57
CA LEU A 88 1.17 6.91 2.24
C LEU A 88 2.10 7.76 1.40
N GLU A 89 2.56 8.86 1.96
CA GLU A 89 3.60 9.68 1.35
C GLU A 89 4.97 9.21 1.85
N LEU A 90 5.89 8.98 0.90
CA LEU A 90 7.27 8.63 1.17
C LEU A 90 8.17 9.78 0.70
N ARG A 91 8.88 10.41 1.62
CA ARG A 91 9.86 11.46 1.31
C ARG A 91 11.27 10.95 1.56
N ARG A 92 12.16 11.14 0.58
CA ARG A 92 13.58 10.82 0.76
C ARG A 92 14.20 11.82 1.73
N SER A 93 14.82 11.31 2.79
CA SER A 93 15.60 12.07 3.77
C SER A 93 17.06 11.62 3.74
N HIS A 94 17.93 12.32 4.46
CA HIS A 94 19.36 12.02 4.53
C HIS A 94 19.67 10.69 5.23
N SER A 95 18.76 10.21 6.09
CA SER A 95 18.90 8.98 6.87
C SER A 95 18.05 7.82 6.35
N GLY A 96 17.31 8.00 5.24
CA GLY A 96 16.41 7.00 4.68
C GLY A 96 15.14 7.60 4.12
N PHE A 97 13.99 7.01 4.47
CA PHE A 97 12.67 7.46 4.02
C PHE A 97 11.82 7.90 5.21
N GLU A 98 11.27 9.11 5.11
CA GLU A 98 10.24 9.62 6.01
C GLU A 98 8.87 9.22 5.45
N MET A 99 7.99 8.77 6.33
CA MET A 99 6.67 8.26 5.96
C MET A 99 5.57 9.02 6.68
N GLU A 100 4.59 9.51 5.93
CA GLU A 100 3.40 10.16 6.47
C GLU A 100 2.15 9.48 5.94
N HIS A 101 1.27 9.05 6.84
CA HIS A 101 0.03 8.37 6.49
C HIS A 101 -1.14 9.35 6.54
N PHE A 102 -1.90 9.38 5.45
CA PHE A 102 -3.09 10.20 5.31
C PHE A 102 -4.31 9.30 5.16
N ASP A 103 -5.24 9.42 6.10
CA ASP A 103 -6.53 8.77 6.01
C ASP A 103 -7.36 9.47 4.93
N ILE A 104 -7.78 8.69 3.94
CA ILE A 104 -8.74 9.16 2.93
C ILE A 104 -10.12 8.87 3.48
N SER A 105 -10.90 9.92 3.75
CA SER A 105 -12.30 9.75 4.13
C SER A 105 -13.07 9.11 2.97
N ALA A 106 -13.42 7.83 3.13
CA ALA A 106 -14.25 7.13 2.17
C ALA A 106 -15.66 7.72 2.22
N GLY A 107 -15.95 8.69 1.34
CA GLY A 107 -17.24 9.38 1.33
C GLY A 107 -17.30 10.72 0.60
N ALA A 108 -16.18 11.33 0.23
CA ALA A 108 -16.16 12.60 -0.50
C ALA A 108 -16.21 12.45 -2.04
N GLY A 109 -16.89 11.41 -2.55
CA GLY A 109 -17.40 11.49 -3.92
C GLY A 109 -18.48 12.56 -3.93
N THR A 110 -18.36 13.56 -4.79
CA THR A 110 -19.37 14.62 -4.98
C THR A 110 -20.71 13.97 -5.36
N ARG A 111 -21.54 13.62 -4.37
CA ARG A 111 -22.97 13.34 -4.58
C ARG A 111 -23.78 14.64 -4.70
N ALA A 112 -23.12 15.80 -4.60
CA ALA A 112 -23.72 17.10 -4.77
C ALA A 112 -23.51 17.58 -6.22
N ALA A 113 -24.63 17.74 -6.92
CA ALA A 113 -24.72 18.39 -8.21
C ALA A 113 -24.31 19.87 -8.11
N GLY A 114 -23.52 20.33 -9.09
CA GLY A 114 -23.47 21.72 -9.53
C GLY A 114 -22.94 22.78 -8.55
N PRO A 115 -22.56 23.95 -9.09
CA PRO A 115 -21.97 25.03 -8.31
C PRO A 115 -23.04 25.69 -7.46
N GLY A 116 -23.11 25.34 -6.17
CA GLY A 116 -24.08 25.94 -5.25
C GLY A 116 -24.15 25.34 -3.84
N THR A 117 -23.47 24.23 -3.55
CA THR A 117 -23.52 23.65 -2.19
C THR A 117 -22.25 24.00 -1.42
N GLN A 118 -22.32 25.03 -0.57
CA GLN A 118 -21.33 25.22 0.49
C GLN A 118 -21.65 24.26 1.64
N LEU A 119 -20.65 23.54 2.15
CA LEU A 119 -20.38 23.41 3.59
C LEU A 119 -19.13 22.53 3.83
N GLY A 120 -18.16 23.10 4.54
CA GLY A 120 -17.30 22.38 5.50
C GLY A 120 -16.16 21.54 4.93
N SER A 121 -14.94 22.07 5.06
CA SER A 121 -13.66 21.32 5.06
C SER A 121 -13.43 20.38 3.88
N GLN A 122 -13.28 20.96 2.69
CA GLN A 122 -12.53 20.29 1.63
C GLN A 122 -11.05 20.24 2.06
N CYS A 123 -10.42 19.07 1.97
CA CYS A 123 -8.99 18.92 2.19
C CYS A 123 -8.24 19.93 1.33
N ASN A 124 -7.66 20.93 1.98
CA ASN A 124 -7.05 22.06 1.31
C ASN A 124 -5.71 21.62 0.73
N VAL A 125 -5.70 21.24 -0.55
CA VAL A 125 -4.47 20.89 -1.29
C VAL A 125 -3.49 22.08 -1.34
N ALA A 126 -3.95 23.30 -1.02
CA ALA A 126 -3.10 24.48 -0.87
C ALA A 126 -2.19 24.46 0.36
N GLY A 127 -2.46 23.62 1.37
CA GLY A 127 -1.65 23.55 2.59
C GLY A 127 -0.28 22.85 2.42
N ILE A 128 -0.13 22.03 1.37
CA ILE A 128 1.11 21.29 1.10
C ILE A 128 2.15 22.18 0.40
N ALA A 129 1.72 23.20 -0.34
CA ALA A 129 2.61 24.06 -1.12
C ALA A 129 3.34 25.13 -0.28
N GLN A 130 2.86 25.48 0.91
CA GLN A 130 3.47 26.55 1.73
C GLN A 130 4.56 26.07 2.70
N ALA A 131 4.72 24.76 2.92
CA ALA A 131 5.74 24.25 3.84
C ALA A 131 7.15 24.08 3.21
N VAL A 132 7.31 24.32 1.90
CA VAL A 132 8.57 24.04 1.16
C VAL A 132 9.31 25.31 0.73
N LEU A 133 8.79 26.51 1.01
CA LEU A 133 9.46 27.79 0.71
C LEU A 133 9.43 28.69 1.95
N GLY A 134 10.30 28.41 2.92
CA GLY A 134 10.32 29.17 4.17
C GLY A 134 11.40 28.79 5.18
N THR A 135 12.65 28.65 4.76
CA THR A 135 13.86 29.07 5.49
C THR A 135 14.99 29.27 4.49
#